data_AF-A0A7W0EWP1-F1
#
_entry.id   AF-A0A7W0EWP1-F1
#
_cell.length_a   1.000
_cell.length_b   1.000
_cell.length_c   1.000
_cell.angle_alpha   90.00
_cell.angle_beta   90.00
_cell.angle_gamma   90.00
#
_symmetry.space_group_name_H-M   'P 1'
#
loop_
_entity.id
_entity.type
_entity.pdbx_description
1 polymer ?
#
loop_
_entity_poly.entity_id
_entity_poly.type
_entity_poly.pdbx_seq_one_letter_code
_entity_poly.pdbx_strand_id
1 'polypeptide(L)'
;MKESKPSKPSDLNTSSLFRMPWTNSDNAFSWLEITHRCNLNCDYCYQKNRADSDKDLLQLERELNTLMNLRKSDTLFISGGEPLIHPQIVDIVRMAHTHHLKPVLVTNGHSITPEIIHTLKKAGVFGFVFHVDRGQSRPGWIDKTEKELNQLRQAYADMVHSEKGVVCGFNITILPETLHEVPDIVTWTLENIHRVCTVSLIPVRVPGEEDPWDLYVRGEKIAFQDTAFQKNKYKNPSGIQLTANDIYSRVREVIPNFQANAFLGGTEVPDAPKWLFSNIIGTHTRVFGHMGPKAMETLQNGYHFFKGRFLSFLKPGFYSRAKLLFPLALLDRELGKTCRAFLWACFKNPLTLFKKVSIQSLLILQPQDVLPSGKQDLCDGCPNKTIHEGKLVSMCRVEEFMAFGDMVTFRAKETCMETGQAYGDAA
;
A
#
# COMPACT_ATOMS: atom_id res chain seq x y z
N MET A 1 -6.28 -20.82 26.46
CA MET A 1 -6.00 -19.47 25.94
C MET A 1 -4.68 -19.00 26.52
N LYS A 2 -3.61 -18.96 25.74
CA LYS A 2 -2.39 -18.24 26.13
C LYS A 2 -2.62 -16.79 25.70
N GLU A 3 -2.76 -15.89 26.66
CA GLU A 3 -2.70 -14.45 26.40
C GLU A 3 -1.49 -14.16 25.52
N SER A 4 -1.73 -13.58 24.34
CA SER A 4 -0.68 -13.00 23.53
C SER A 4 -0.06 -11.89 24.36
N LYS A 5 1.14 -12.11 24.89
CA LYS A 5 1.93 -11.05 25.49
C LYS A 5 1.97 -9.89 24.49
N PRO A 6 1.71 -8.64 24.90
CA PRO A 6 1.89 -7.50 24.02
C PRO A 6 3.31 -7.56 23.47
N SER A 7 3.44 -7.47 22.14
CA SER A 7 4.71 -7.20 21.49
C SER A 7 5.37 -6.04 22.24
N LYS A 8 6.67 -6.13 22.55
CA LYS A 8 7.41 -4.99 23.12
C LYS A 8 6.99 -3.71 22.38
N PRO A 9 6.68 -2.60 23.07
CA PRO A 9 6.30 -1.37 22.39
C PRO A 9 7.38 -1.07 21.35
N SER A 10 6.97 -1.05 20.08
CA SER A 10 7.89 -0.73 19.00
C SER A 10 8.47 0.65 19.28
N ASP A 11 9.79 0.84 19.12
CA ASP A 11 10.45 2.16 19.20
C ASP A 11 9.95 3.16 18.11
N LEU A 12 8.83 2.87 17.44
CA LEU A 12 8.25 3.73 16.42
C LEU A 12 7.63 4.96 17.09
N ASN A 13 8.29 6.11 16.93
CA ASN A 13 7.80 7.39 17.40
C ASN A 13 7.37 8.25 16.20
N THR A 14 6.08 8.31 15.92
CA THR A 14 5.52 9.06 14.78
C THR A 14 5.71 10.58 14.91
N SER A 15 5.84 11.13 16.13
CA SER A 15 6.10 12.57 16.34
C SER A 15 7.45 13.04 15.76
N SER A 16 8.38 12.10 15.54
CA SER A 16 9.68 12.37 14.92
C SER A 16 9.69 12.26 13.40
N LEU A 17 8.59 11.80 12.80
CA LEU A 17 8.45 11.55 11.37
C LEU A 17 7.79 12.73 10.66
N PHE A 18 7.97 12.81 9.34
CA PHE A 18 7.25 13.78 8.52
C PHE A 18 5.80 13.32 8.34
N ARG A 19 4.84 14.07 8.87
CA ARG A 19 3.42 13.82 8.58
C ARG A 19 3.11 14.25 7.16
N MET A 20 2.64 13.31 6.34
CA MET A 20 2.25 13.60 4.95
C MET A 20 1.15 14.66 4.93
N PRO A 21 1.30 15.76 4.16
CA PRO A 21 0.35 16.87 4.11
C PRO A 21 -0.84 16.58 3.18
N TRP A 22 -1.18 15.30 3.03
CA TRP A 22 -2.22 14.86 2.09
C TRP A 22 -3.60 15.14 2.67
N THR A 23 -4.52 15.51 1.77
CA THR A 23 -5.91 15.81 2.12
C THR A 23 -6.87 15.07 1.19
N ASN A 24 -8.18 15.26 1.42
CA ASN A 24 -9.20 14.70 0.54
C ASN A 24 -9.24 15.31 -0.86
N SER A 25 -8.68 16.49 -1.10
CA SER A 25 -8.69 17.17 -2.40
C SER A 25 -7.30 17.40 -3.00
N ASP A 26 -6.23 17.28 -2.21
CA ASP A 26 -4.85 17.38 -2.69
C ASP A 26 -4.04 16.19 -2.16
N ASN A 27 -3.65 15.31 -3.08
CA ASN A 27 -3.10 14.02 -2.72
C ASN A 27 -2.08 13.53 -3.76
N ALA A 28 -1.25 12.56 -3.40
CA ALA A 28 -0.24 12.02 -4.32
C ALA A 28 -0.88 11.14 -5.41
N PHE A 29 -1.97 10.45 -5.11
CA PHE A 29 -2.64 9.55 -6.05
C PHE A 29 -4.13 9.39 -5.76
N SER A 30 -4.82 8.84 -6.76
CA SER A 30 -6.21 8.38 -6.69
C SER A 30 -6.38 7.07 -7.44
N TRP A 31 -7.54 6.44 -7.31
CA TRP A 31 -7.85 5.12 -7.88
C TRP A 31 -8.97 5.21 -8.90
N LEU A 32 -8.93 4.34 -9.91
CA LEU A 32 -10.00 4.11 -10.87
C LEU A 32 -10.29 2.60 -10.93
N GLU A 33 -11.49 2.22 -10.53
CA GLU A 33 -11.96 0.84 -10.60
C GLU A 33 -12.64 0.58 -11.93
N ILE A 34 -12.06 -0.33 -12.73
CA ILE A 34 -12.50 -0.54 -14.11
C ILE A 34 -13.36 -1.78 -14.29
N THR A 35 -13.29 -2.71 -13.33
CA THR A 35 -14.06 -3.95 -13.32
C THR A 35 -14.07 -4.51 -11.93
N HIS A 36 -15.06 -5.31 -11.56
CA HIS A 36 -15.02 -6.18 -10.38
C HIS A 36 -14.86 -7.65 -10.76
N ARG A 37 -14.61 -7.95 -12.05
CA ARG A 37 -14.27 -9.30 -12.51
C ARG A 37 -12.82 -9.59 -12.17
N CYS A 38 -12.56 -10.77 -11.62
CA CYS A 38 -11.21 -11.26 -11.34
C CYS A 38 -11.04 -12.71 -11.80
N ASN A 39 -9.84 -13.04 -12.28
CA ASN A 39 -9.44 -14.40 -12.67
C ASN A 39 -8.81 -15.21 -11.52
N LEU A 40 -8.70 -14.63 -10.32
CA LEU A 40 -8.31 -15.31 -9.09
C LEU A 40 -9.42 -15.19 -8.03
N ASN A 41 -9.32 -16.00 -6.99
CA ASN A 41 -10.17 -15.91 -5.80
C ASN A 41 -9.28 -15.83 -4.56
N CYS A 42 -9.36 -14.75 -3.79
CA CYS A 42 -8.52 -14.55 -2.62
C CYS A 42 -9.33 -14.73 -1.34
N ASP A 43 -8.73 -15.36 -0.35
CA ASP A 43 -9.38 -15.72 0.90
C ASP A 43 -9.77 -14.49 1.74
N TYR A 44 -9.15 -13.35 1.44
CA TYR A 44 -9.34 -12.08 2.11
C TYR A 44 -9.62 -10.90 1.17
N CYS A 45 -10.21 -11.17 0.00
CA CYS A 45 -10.61 -10.08 -0.89
C CYS A 45 -11.74 -9.27 -0.25
N TYR A 46 -11.57 -7.95 -0.15
CA TYR A 46 -12.62 -7.05 0.35
C TYR A 46 -13.75 -6.82 -0.67
N GLN A 47 -13.54 -7.19 -1.94
CA GLN A 47 -14.47 -6.95 -3.05
C GLN A 47 -15.13 -8.24 -3.53
N LYS A 48 -16.42 -8.19 -3.90
CA LYS A 48 -17.06 -9.35 -4.57
C LYS A 48 -16.57 -9.45 -6.01
N ASN A 49 -16.15 -10.65 -6.41
CA ASN A 49 -15.95 -10.97 -7.82
C ASN A 49 -17.31 -10.98 -8.56
N ARG A 50 -17.45 -10.16 -9.61
CA ARG A 50 -18.68 -10.02 -10.41
C ARG A 50 -18.32 -10.14 -11.89
N ALA A 51 -18.85 -11.14 -12.59
CA ALA A 51 -18.49 -11.42 -13.98
C ALA A 51 -18.81 -10.26 -14.95
N ASP A 52 -20.00 -9.67 -14.79
CA ASP A 52 -20.53 -8.63 -15.68
C ASP A 52 -20.39 -7.24 -15.04
N SER A 53 -19.14 -6.84 -14.76
CA SER A 53 -18.85 -5.58 -14.06
C SER A 53 -17.80 -4.71 -14.75
N ASP A 54 -17.40 -5.06 -15.98
CA ASP A 54 -16.55 -4.23 -16.81
C ASP A 54 -17.24 -2.89 -17.11
N LYS A 55 -16.55 -1.78 -16.83
CA LYS A 55 -17.02 -0.44 -17.17
C LYS A 55 -16.51 -0.05 -18.55
N ASP A 56 -17.38 0.52 -19.37
CA ASP A 56 -16.95 1.05 -20.66
C ASP A 56 -16.10 2.33 -20.53
N LEU A 57 -15.40 2.69 -21.61
CA LEU A 57 -14.54 3.88 -21.63
C LEU A 57 -15.28 5.19 -21.34
N LEU A 58 -16.55 5.32 -21.75
CA LEU A 58 -17.32 6.55 -21.55
C LEU A 58 -17.66 6.73 -20.06
N GLN A 59 -18.05 5.65 -19.38
CA GLN A 59 -18.25 5.64 -17.94
C GLN A 59 -16.94 5.99 -17.21
N LEU A 60 -15.84 5.35 -17.60
CA LEU A 60 -14.54 5.56 -16.97
C LEU A 60 -14.01 6.98 -17.18
N GLU A 61 -14.23 7.56 -18.36
CA GLU A 61 -13.88 8.95 -18.64
C GLU A 61 -14.69 9.92 -17.78
N ARG A 62 -15.99 9.68 -17.58
CA ARG A 62 -16.82 10.50 -16.66
C ARG A 62 -16.36 10.39 -15.21
N GLU A 63 -16.06 9.18 -14.74
CA GLU A 63 -15.55 8.95 -13.39
C GLU A 63 -14.18 9.63 -13.21
N LEU A 64 -13.27 9.49 -14.18
CA LEU A 64 -11.95 10.14 -14.14
C LEU A 64 -12.06 11.67 -14.13
N ASN A 65 -12.91 12.24 -14.99
CA ASN A 65 -13.16 13.68 -15.00
C ASN A 65 -13.71 14.18 -13.66
N THR A 66 -14.66 13.44 -13.08
CA THR A 66 -15.20 13.75 -11.74
C THR A 66 -14.10 13.69 -10.68
N LEU A 67 -13.26 12.66 -10.72
CA LEU A 67 -12.14 12.48 -9.81
C LEU A 67 -11.15 13.65 -9.90
N MET A 68 -10.77 14.06 -11.11
CA MET A 68 -9.83 15.15 -11.34
C MET A 68 -10.39 16.53 -10.97
N ASN A 69 -11.71 16.71 -11.04
CA ASN A 69 -12.37 17.93 -10.56
C ASN A 69 -12.37 18.02 -9.04
N LEU A 70 -12.41 16.89 -8.34
CA LEU A 70 -12.44 16.83 -6.87
C LEU A 70 -11.05 16.72 -6.26
N ARG A 71 -10.07 16.18 -6.99
CA ARG A 71 -8.76 15.81 -6.46
C ARG A 71 -7.61 16.14 -7.41
N LYS A 72 -6.56 16.74 -6.86
CA LYS A 72 -5.23 16.76 -7.48
C LYS A 72 -4.53 15.44 -7.23
N SER A 73 -3.87 14.91 -8.25
CA SER A 73 -3.13 13.64 -8.18
C SER A 73 -1.98 13.61 -9.18
N ASP A 74 -0.87 12.96 -8.82
CA ASP A 74 0.26 12.71 -9.71
C ASP A 74 0.13 11.35 -10.41
N THR A 75 -0.41 10.36 -9.71
CA THR A 75 -0.59 8.98 -10.18
C THR A 75 -2.07 8.59 -10.16
N LEU A 76 -2.47 7.78 -11.13
CA LEU A 76 -3.75 7.08 -11.14
C LEU A 76 -3.48 5.58 -11.01
N PHE A 77 -3.95 4.96 -9.93
CA PHE A 77 -3.98 3.52 -9.81
C PHE A 77 -5.19 2.96 -10.56
N ILE A 78 -4.94 2.13 -11.56
CA ILE A 78 -5.97 1.42 -12.31
C ILE A 78 -6.10 0.03 -11.68
N SER A 79 -7.28 -0.26 -11.13
CA SER A 79 -7.55 -1.45 -10.33
C SER A 79 -9.01 -1.90 -10.43
N GLY A 80 -9.51 -2.58 -9.40
CA GLY A 80 -10.81 -3.24 -9.34
C GLY A 80 -10.61 -4.71 -8.94
N GLY A 81 -11.24 -5.62 -9.68
CA GLY A 81 -10.91 -7.04 -9.66
C GLY A 81 -9.52 -7.30 -10.25
N GLU A 82 -9.44 -7.69 -11.53
CA GLU A 82 -8.17 -7.81 -12.25
C GLU A 82 -8.17 -6.91 -13.50
N PRO A 83 -7.35 -5.85 -13.55
CA PRO A 83 -7.35 -4.95 -14.70
C PRO A 83 -6.85 -5.59 -16.00
N LEU A 84 -5.92 -6.57 -15.95
CA LEU A 84 -5.35 -7.19 -17.16
C LEU A 84 -6.35 -8.05 -17.95
N ILE A 85 -7.49 -8.40 -17.35
CA ILE A 85 -8.55 -9.14 -18.06
C ILE A 85 -9.65 -8.22 -18.59
N HIS A 86 -9.50 -6.90 -18.46
CA HIS A 86 -10.42 -5.93 -19.05
C HIS A 86 -10.16 -5.81 -20.57
N PRO A 87 -11.17 -5.95 -21.44
CA PRO A 87 -10.98 -5.97 -22.89
C PRO A 87 -10.38 -4.66 -23.44
N GLN A 88 -10.61 -3.54 -22.75
CA GLN A 88 -10.14 -2.21 -23.16
C GLN A 88 -8.97 -1.68 -22.31
N ILE A 89 -8.21 -2.55 -21.61
CA ILE A 89 -7.15 -2.11 -20.68
C ILE A 89 -6.12 -1.16 -21.33
N VAL A 90 -5.76 -1.39 -22.59
CA VAL A 90 -4.81 -0.55 -23.33
C VAL A 90 -5.36 0.86 -23.53
N ASP A 91 -6.65 0.99 -23.85
CA ASP A 91 -7.31 2.29 -24.07
C ASP A 91 -7.50 3.04 -22.75
N ILE A 92 -7.83 2.32 -21.67
CA ILE A 92 -7.94 2.88 -20.32
C ILE A 92 -6.61 3.48 -19.85
N VAL A 93 -5.49 2.76 -20.06
CA VAL A 93 -4.15 3.28 -19.76
C VAL A 93 -3.85 4.52 -20.59
N ARG A 94 -4.17 4.50 -21.89
CA ARG A 94 -3.97 5.64 -22.77
C ARG A 94 -4.77 6.86 -22.31
N MET A 95 -6.04 6.67 -21.94
CA MET A 95 -6.90 7.71 -21.39
C MET A 95 -6.24 8.34 -20.15
N ALA A 96 -5.85 7.56 -19.16
CA ALA A 96 -5.19 8.08 -17.96
C ALA A 96 -3.90 8.86 -18.28
N HIS A 97 -3.08 8.37 -19.23
CA HIS A 97 -1.87 9.05 -19.67
C HIS A 97 -2.16 10.39 -20.39
N THR A 98 -3.19 10.46 -21.24
CA THR A 98 -3.59 11.72 -21.91
C THR A 98 -4.11 12.77 -20.94
N HIS A 99 -4.59 12.36 -19.76
CA HIS A 99 -4.91 13.25 -18.64
C HIS A 99 -3.69 13.72 -17.83
N HIS A 100 -2.45 13.47 -18.30
CA HIS A 100 -1.19 13.84 -17.64
C HIS A 100 -1.00 13.23 -16.23
N LEU A 101 -1.66 12.11 -15.98
CA LEU A 101 -1.45 11.26 -14.81
C LEU A 101 -0.40 10.19 -15.12
N LYS A 102 0.19 9.62 -14.08
CA LYS A 102 1.01 8.41 -14.18
C LYS A 102 0.10 7.19 -13.99
N PRO A 103 -0.33 6.48 -15.04
CA PRO A 103 -1.13 5.27 -14.87
C PRO A 103 -0.28 4.13 -14.31
N VAL A 104 -0.67 3.60 -13.16
CA VAL A 104 -0.04 2.43 -12.53
C VAL A 104 -1.09 1.34 -12.37
N LEU A 105 -0.82 0.16 -12.93
CA LEU A 105 -1.73 -0.98 -12.82
C LEU A 105 -1.51 -1.70 -11.49
N VAL A 106 -2.58 -1.88 -10.73
CA VAL A 106 -2.59 -2.76 -9.55
C VAL A 106 -3.19 -4.09 -9.96
N THR A 107 -2.35 -5.12 -10.10
CA THR A 107 -2.71 -6.37 -10.76
C THR A 107 -2.23 -7.57 -9.96
N ASN A 108 -2.93 -8.70 -10.02
CA ASN A 108 -2.44 -9.98 -9.53
C ASN A 108 -1.37 -10.60 -10.45
N GLY A 109 -1.17 -10.05 -11.66
CA GLY A 109 -0.14 -10.45 -12.60
C GLY A 109 -0.34 -11.81 -13.26
N HIS A 110 -1.44 -12.54 -13.01
CA HIS A 110 -1.63 -13.89 -13.57
C HIS A 110 -1.64 -13.90 -15.11
N SER A 111 -2.21 -12.87 -15.72
CA SER A 111 -2.25 -12.69 -17.18
C SER A 111 -1.09 -11.82 -17.72
N ILE A 112 -0.08 -11.52 -16.91
CA ILE A 112 1.05 -10.67 -17.35
C ILE A 112 1.97 -11.45 -18.30
N THR A 113 2.36 -10.80 -19.38
CA THR A 113 3.34 -11.29 -20.37
C THR A 113 4.24 -10.13 -20.82
N PRO A 114 5.43 -10.41 -21.38
CA PRO A 114 6.28 -9.37 -21.96
C PRO A 114 5.55 -8.54 -23.03
N GLU A 115 4.72 -9.18 -23.86
CA GLU A 115 3.99 -8.52 -24.96
C GLU A 115 2.96 -7.53 -24.43
N ILE A 116 2.20 -7.88 -23.39
CA ILE A 116 1.22 -6.96 -22.79
C ILE A 116 1.93 -5.83 -22.04
N ILE A 117 3.06 -6.07 -21.35
CA ILE A 117 3.86 -5.01 -20.73
C ILE A 117 4.33 -4.02 -21.79
N HIS A 118 4.89 -4.51 -22.90
CA HIS A 118 5.35 -3.68 -24.00
C HIS A 118 4.21 -2.85 -24.62
N THR A 119 3.05 -3.48 -24.82
CA THR A 119 1.85 -2.83 -25.36
C THR A 119 1.33 -1.73 -24.43
N LEU A 120 1.25 -2.00 -23.12
CA LEU A 120 0.81 -1.02 -22.13
C LEU A 120 1.81 0.12 -21.95
N LYS A 121 3.12 -0.14 -22.08
CA LYS A 121 4.15 0.92 -22.11
C LYS A 121 3.98 1.84 -23.31
N LYS A 122 3.68 1.30 -24.50
CA LYS A 122 3.34 2.13 -25.66
C LYS A 122 2.08 2.97 -25.44
N ALA A 123 1.12 2.46 -24.66
CA ALA A 123 -0.07 3.21 -24.26
C ALA A 123 0.19 4.27 -23.18
N GLY A 124 1.35 4.24 -22.52
CA GLY A 124 1.75 5.21 -21.50
C GLY A 124 1.73 4.70 -20.07
N VAL A 125 1.66 3.38 -19.84
CA VAL A 125 1.77 2.82 -18.48
C VAL A 125 3.05 3.31 -17.82
N PHE A 126 2.92 3.85 -16.61
CA PHE A 126 4.05 4.29 -15.81
C PHE A 126 4.66 3.10 -15.06
N GLY A 127 3.82 2.19 -14.57
CA GLY A 127 4.27 0.87 -14.15
C GLY A 127 3.23 -0.01 -13.50
N PHE A 128 3.72 -1.02 -12.78
CA PHE A 128 2.92 -2.11 -12.25
C PHE A 128 3.20 -2.29 -10.77
N VAL A 129 2.14 -2.45 -9.99
CA VAL A 129 2.19 -2.91 -8.60
C VAL A 129 1.48 -4.26 -8.53
N PHE A 130 2.25 -5.32 -8.35
CA PHE A 130 1.72 -6.67 -8.30
C PHE A 130 1.22 -7.01 -6.90
N HIS A 131 0.09 -7.70 -6.80
CA HIS A 131 -0.35 -8.32 -5.55
C HIS A 131 0.01 -9.80 -5.57
N VAL A 132 0.93 -10.22 -4.70
CA VAL A 132 1.33 -11.62 -4.56
C VAL A 132 1.52 -11.90 -3.08
N ASP A 133 0.80 -12.88 -2.55
CA ASP A 133 0.74 -13.24 -1.13
C ASP A 133 0.15 -14.66 -1.00
N ARG A 134 0.24 -15.24 0.20
CA ARG A 134 -0.22 -16.61 0.50
C ARG A 134 -1.73 -16.82 0.41
N GLY A 135 -2.58 -15.81 0.60
CA GLY A 135 -4.04 -16.02 0.63
C GLY A 135 -4.72 -15.86 -0.73
N GLN A 136 -3.95 -15.80 -1.80
CA GLN A 136 -4.47 -15.90 -3.16
C GLN A 136 -4.62 -17.37 -3.57
N SER A 137 -5.81 -17.78 -3.99
CA SER A 137 -6.00 -19.08 -4.66
C SER A 137 -5.44 -19.00 -6.09
N ARG A 138 -4.12 -19.10 -6.20
CA ARG A 138 -3.37 -18.98 -7.46
C ARG A 138 -2.91 -20.35 -7.98
N PRO A 139 -3.24 -20.72 -9.24
CA PRO A 139 -2.78 -21.99 -9.82
C PRO A 139 -1.26 -22.17 -9.74
N GLY A 140 -0.81 -23.30 -9.20
CA GLY A 140 0.62 -23.62 -9.02
C GLY A 140 1.28 -23.00 -7.77
N TRP A 141 0.58 -22.14 -7.03
CA TRP A 141 1.12 -21.41 -5.89
C TRP A 141 0.27 -21.55 -4.61
N ILE A 142 -0.72 -22.44 -4.62
CA ILE A 142 -1.53 -22.78 -3.43
C ILE A 142 -0.63 -23.40 -2.35
N ASP A 143 -0.89 -23.04 -1.08
CA ASP A 143 -0.19 -23.48 0.13
C ASP A 143 1.31 -23.12 0.22
N LYS A 144 1.83 -22.36 -0.74
CA LYS A 144 3.22 -21.88 -0.74
C LYS A 144 3.49 -20.88 0.37
N THR A 145 4.68 -20.98 0.96
CA THR A 145 5.21 -19.97 1.87
C THR A 145 5.48 -18.66 1.13
N GLU A 146 5.55 -17.55 1.84
CA GLU A 146 5.95 -16.24 1.32
C GLU A 146 7.36 -16.30 0.73
N LYS A 147 8.23 -17.11 1.30
CA LYS A 147 9.57 -17.39 0.76
C LYS A 147 9.52 -18.10 -0.59
N GLU A 148 8.68 -19.10 -0.76
CA GLU A 148 8.49 -19.75 -2.06
C GLU A 148 7.85 -18.78 -3.06
N LEU A 149 6.87 -17.98 -2.65
CA LEU A 149 6.22 -16.95 -3.47
C LEU A 149 7.18 -15.86 -3.96
N ASN A 150 8.32 -15.64 -3.28
CA ASN A 150 9.37 -14.75 -3.79
C ASN A 150 9.90 -15.20 -5.16
N GLN A 151 9.81 -16.49 -5.53
CA GLN A 151 10.14 -16.95 -6.88
C GLN A 151 9.20 -16.34 -7.93
N LEU A 152 7.89 -16.28 -7.63
CA LEU A 152 6.92 -15.63 -8.49
C LEU A 152 7.14 -14.12 -8.56
N ARG A 153 7.38 -13.49 -7.40
CA ARG A 153 7.70 -12.05 -7.35
C ARG A 153 8.95 -11.73 -8.17
N GLN A 154 9.97 -12.58 -8.10
CA GLN A 154 11.19 -12.45 -8.89
C GLN A 154 10.89 -12.53 -10.39
N ALA A 155 10.08 -13.50 -10.82
CA ALA A 155 9.71 -13.65 -12.23
C ALA A 155 9.01 -12.40 -12.77
N TYR A 156 8.05 -11.82 -12.03
CA TYR A 156 7.39 -10.58 -12.42
C TYR A 156 8.33 -9.36 -12.40
N ALA A 157 9.18 -9.27 -11.38
CA ALA A 157 10.18 -8.20 -11.27
C ALA A 157 11.17 -8.23 -12.44
N ASP A 158 11.67 -9.41 -12.82
CA ASP A 158 12.58 -9.58 -13.95
C ASP A 158 11.89 -9.25 -15.28
N MET A 159 10.63 -9.68 -15.46
CA MET A 159 9.83 -9.37 -16.64
C MET A 159 9.68 -7.85 -16.83
N VAL A 160 9.23 -7.12 -15.80
CA VAL A 160 9.08 -5.65 -15.88
C VAL A 160 10.43 -4.96 -16.02
N HIS A 161 11.47 -5.44 -15.32
CA HIS A 161 12.80 -4.86 -15.41
C HIS A 161 13.39 -4.96 -16.82
N SER A 162 13.13 -6.08 -17.52
CA SER A 162 13.63 -6.32 -18.89
C SER A 162 13.12 -5.29 -19.90
N GLU A 163 11.88 -4.80 -19.73
CA GLU A 163 11.26 -3.80 -20.61
C GLU A 163 11.93 -2.42 -20.49
N LYS A 164 12.53 -2.11 -19.34
CA LYS A 164 13.12 -0.80 -18.97
C LYS A 164 12.11 0.36 -19.01
N GLY A 165 12.37 1.37 -18.19
CA GLY A 165 11.57 2.61 -18.20
C GLY A 165 10.15 2.46 -17.67
N VAL A 166 9.89 1.40 -16.90
CA VAL A 166 8.62 1.10 -16.24
C VAL A 166 8.91 0.83 -14.77
N VAL A 167 8.07 1.33 -13.87
CA VAL A 167 8.22 1.06 -12.43
C VAL A 167 7.62 -0.31 -12.06
N CYS A 168 8.23 -0.97 -11.07
CA CYS A 168 7.76 -2.24 -10.54
C CYS A 168 7.62 -2.15 -9.03
N GLY A 169 6.46 -2.55 -8.51
CA GLY A 169 6.20 -2.64 -7.08
C GLY A 169 5.41 -3.87 -6.70
N PHE A 170 5.29 -4.11 -5.40
CA PHE A 170 4.51 -5.22 -4.85
C PHE A 170 3.67 -4.77 -3.67
N ASN A 171 2.43 -5.23 -3.61
CA ASN A 171 1.61 -5.23 -2.41
C ASN A 171 1.55 -6.66 -1.89
N ILE A 172 1.69 -6.82 -0.58
CA ILE A 172 1.69 -8.11 0.08
C ILE A 172 0.88 -7.98 1.35
N THR A 173 -0.22 -8.72 1.40
CA THR A 173 -1.06 -8.77 2.59
C THR A 173 -0.50 -9.78 3.60
N ILE A 174 -0.34 -9.33 4.84
CA ILE A 174 0.23 -10.11 5.95
C ILE A 174 -0.91 -10.60 6.83
N LEU A 175 -1.04 -11.91 6.90
CA LEU A 175 -1.93 -12.64 7.80
C LEU A 175 -1.25 -12.91 9.15
N PRO A 176 -2.01 -13.08 10.26
CA PRO A 176 -1.47 -13.51 11.55
C PRO A 176 -0.53 -14.71 11.44
N GLU A 177 -0.91 -15.72 10.68
CA GLU A 177 -0.13 -16.93 10.43
C GLU A 177 1.13 -16.69 9.60
N THR A 178 1.15 -15.66 8.73
CA THR A 178 2.30 -15.31 7.88
C THR A 178 3.21 -14.23 8.46
N LEU A 179 2.88 -13.64 9.62
CA LEU A 179 3.67 -12.56 10.22
C LEU A 179 5.14 -12.95 10.42
N HIS A 180 5.38 -14.22 10.78
CA HIS A 180 6.73 -14.76 10.98
C HIS A 180 7.55 -14.87 9.69
N GLU A 181 6.92 -14.79 8.51
CA GLU A 181 7.56 -14.89 7.19
C GLU A 181 7.92 -13.50 6.60
N VAL A 182 7.54 -12.40 7.27
CA VAL A 182 7.91 -11.02 6.85
C VAL A 182 9.42 -10.86 6.63
N PRO A 183 10.33 -11.43 7.44
CA PRO A 183 11.77 -11.36 7.18
C PRO A 183 12.19 -11.93 5.81
N ASP A 184 11.55 -12.99 5.31
CA ASP A 184 11.86 -13.55 3.99
C ASP A 184 11.44 -12.60 2.86
N ILE A 185 10.30 -11.91 3.02
CA ILE A 185 9.82 -10.89 2.08
C ILE A 185 10.77 -9.69 2.05
N VAL A 186 11.17 -9.20 3.22
CA VAL A 186 12.06 -8.03 3.35
C VAL A 186 13.43 -8.35 2.76
N THR A 187 13.96 -9.55 2.99
CA THR A 187 15.24 -9.99 2.40
C THR A 187 15.18 -9.94 0.87
N TRP A 188 14.16 -10.55 0.26
CA TRP A 188 13.96 -10.51 -1.20
C TRP A 188 13.78 -9.07 -1.72
N THR A 189 13.09 -8.22 -0.96
CA THR A 189 12.88 -6.80 -1.29
C THR A 189 14.21 -6.06 -1.41
N LEU A 190 15.12 -6.25 -0.44
CA LEU A 190 16.44 -5.63 -0.41
C LEU A 190 17.36 -6.13 -1.54
N GLU A 191 17.33 -7.44 -1.82
CA GLU A 191 18.08 -8.03 -2.93
C GLU A 191 17.63 -7.48 -4.29
N ASN A 192 16.39 -6.98 -4.38
CA ASN A 192 15.80 -6.39 -5.58
C ASN A 192 15.69 -4.87 -5.55
N ILE A 193 16.45 -4.17 -4.70
CA ILE A 193 16.44 -2.69 -4.60
C ILE A 193 16.72 -1.96 -5.92
N HIS A 194 17.35 -2.61 -6.90
CA HIS A 194 17.61 -2.08 -8.24
C HIS A 194 16.54 -2.39 -9.29
N ARG A 195 15.57 -3.25 -8.96
CA ARG A 195 14.48 -3.67 -9.87
C ARG A 195 13.11 -3.21 -9.37
N VAL A 196 12.87 -3.34 -8.06
CA VAL A 196 11.59 -3.08 -7.41
C VAL A 196 11.70 -1.77 -6.65
N CYS A 197 10.86 -0.79 -7.01
CA CYS A 197 10.91 0.55 -6.43
C CYS A 197 10.06 0.71 -5.17
N THR A 198 9.03 -0.14 -5.01
CA THR A 198 8.13 -0.06 -3.86
C THR A 198 7.63 -1.44 -3.44
N VAL A 199 7.59 -1.70 -2.14
CA VAL A 199 6.92 -2.86 -1.55
C VAL A 199 6.03 -2.38 -0.42
N SER A 200 4.77 -2.79 -0.40
CA SER A 200 3.81 -2.45 0.65
C SER A 200 3.43 -3.71 1.41
N LEU A 201 3.61 -3.70 2.72
CA LEU A 201 3.17 -4.75 3.64
C LEU A 201 1.87 -4.29 4.30
N ILE A 202 0.81 -5.08 4.15
CA ILE A 202 -0.55 -4.67 4.54
C ILE A 202 -1.06 -5.69 5.55
N PRO A 203 -1.07 -5.40 6.87
CA PRO A 203 -1.66 -6.32 7.83
C PRO A 203 -3.15 -6.46 7.54
N VAL A 204 -3.65 -7.67 7.66
CA VAL A 204 -5.08 -7.91 7.64
C VAL A 204 -5.76 -7.31 8.87
N ARG A 205 -6.85 -6.60 8.63
CA ARG A 205 -7.77 -6.05 9.64
C ARG A 205 -9.19 -6.24 9.16
N VAL A 206 -9.93 -7.12 9.81
CA VAL A 206 -11.36 -7.32 9.56
C VAL A 206 -12.07 -7.50 10.90
N PRO A 207 -13.13 -6.72 11.17
CA PRO A 207 -13.99 -6.95 12.32
C PRO A 207 -14.59 -8.36 12.27
N GLY A 208 -14.62 -9.05 13.39
CA GLY A 208 -15.28 -10.35 13.56
C GLY A 208 -16.74 -10.21 13.99
N GLU A 209 -17.53 -11.27 13.78
CA GLU A 209 -18.93 -11.32 14.22
C GLU A 209 -19.07 -11.26 15.76
N GLU A 210 -18.10 -11.84 16.47
CA GLU A 210 -18.05 -11.87 17.93
C GLU A 210 -17.57 -10.56 18.56
N ASP A 211 -17.14 -9.58 17.75
CA ASP A 211 -16.65 -8.31 18.23
C ASP A 211 -17.76 -7.51 18.96
N PRO A 212 -17.40 -6.58 19.86
CA PRO A 212 -18.35 -5.90 20.75
C PRO A 212 -19.18 -4.80 20.04
N TRP A 213 -19.37 -4.89 18.72
CA TRP A 213 -20.06 -3.88 17.93
C TRP A 213 -21.26 -4.44 17.16
N ASP A 214 -22.29 -3.63 17.08
CA ASP A 214 -23.39 -3.78 16.13
C ASP A 214 -23.13 -2.90 14.89
N LEU A 215 -23.58 -3.36 13.73
CA LEU A 215 -23.36 -2.67 12.45
C LEU A 215 -24.62 -1.94 12.00
N TYR A 216 -24.43 -0.75 11.45
CA TYR A 216 -25.52 0.12 11.03
C TYR A 216 -25.24 0.77 9.69
N VAL A 217 -26.29 0.93 8.88
CA VAL A 217 -26.29 1.76 7.68
C VAL A 217 -27.46 2.72 7.77
N ARG A 218 -27.19 4.03 7.62
CA ARG A 218 -28.22 5.10 7.72
C ARG A 218 -29.08 5.02 9.00
N GLY A 219 -28.51 4.50 10.09
CA GLY A 219 -29.17 4.34 11.38
C GLY A 219 -29.94 3.03 11.56
N GLU A 220 -30.07 2.21 10.54
CA GLU A 220 -30.70 0.89 10.61
C GLU A 220 -29.66 -0.19 10.89
N LYS A 221 -29.97 -1.09 11.82
CA LYS A 221 -29.09 -2.21 12.18
C LYS A 221 -29.08 -3.22 11.03
N ILE A 222 -27.90 -3.63 10.61
CA ILE A 222 -27.70 -4.66 9.58
C ILE A 222 -27.03 -5.88 10.21
N ALA A 223 -27.21 -7.04 9.56
CA ALA A 223 -26.60 -8.26 10.02
C ALA A 223 -25.16 -8.37 9.50
N PHE A 224 -24.23 -8.85 10.33
CA PHE A 224 -22.82 -8.98 9.95
C PHE A 224 -22.67 -9.84 8.69
N GLN A 225 -23.53 -10.84 8.52
CA GLN A 225 -23.54 -11.74 7.37
C GLN A 225 -23.78 -11.08 6.01
N ASP A 226 -24.44 -9.95 6.01
CA ASP A 226 -24.77 -9.27 4.77
C ASP A 226 -23.58 -8.40 4.30
N THR A 227 -22.56 -8.23 5.14
CA THR A 227 -21.43 -7.34 4.89
C THR A 227 -20.30 -8.02 4.11
N ALA A 228 -19.41 -7.19 3.55
CA ALA A 228 -18.17 -7.64 2.95
C ALA A 228 -17.25 -8.37 3.95
N PHE A 229 -17.42 -8.14 5.26
CA PHE A 229 -16.61 -8.73 6.33
C PHE A 229 -16.87 -10.23 6.51
N GLN A 230 -18.08 -10.70 6.20
CA GLN A 230 -18.44 -12.11 6.42
C GLN A 230 -18.07 -13.04 5.26
N LYS A 231 -17.59 -12.56 4.11
CA LYS A 231 -17.39 -13.41 2.92
C LYS A 231 -16.41 -14.56 3.19
N ASN A 232 -17.00 -15.72 3.53
CA ASN A 232 -16.66 -17.14 3.50
C ASN A 232 -15.22 -17.67 3.52
N LYS A 233 -14.18 -16.88 3.80
CA LYS A 233 -12.83 -17.41 4.14
C LYS A 233 -12.04 -16.54 5.12
N TYR A 234 -12.56 -15.37 5.49
CA TYR A 234 -12.00 -14.49 6.52
C TYR A 234 -12.21 -15.07 7.93
N LYS A 235 -11.77 -16.30 8.16
CA LYS A 235 -11.63 -16.80 9.53
C LYS A 235 -10.37 -16.12 10.06
N ASN A 236 -10.54 -15.18 10.98
CA ASN A 236 -9.48 -14.86 11.93
C ASN A 236 -9.69 -15.75 13.17
N PRO A 237 -9.42 -17.08 13.10
CA PRO A 237 -9.65 -17.97 14.24
C PRO A 237 -8.79 -17.57 15.45
N SER A 238 -7.75 -16.78 15.22
CA SER A 238 -6.87 -16.29 16.28
C SER A 238 -7.43 -15.09 17.04
N GLY A 239 -8.39 -14.33 16.45
CA GLY A 239 -8.82 -13.03 16.95
C GLY A 239 -7.72 -11.96 16.96
N ILE A 240 -6.51 -12.27 16.48
CA ILE A 240 -5.37 -11.37 16.50
C ILE A 240 -5.55 -10.36 15.38
N GLN A 241 -5.67 -9.10 15.75
CA GLN A 241 -5.61 -8.00 14.81
C GLN A 241 -4.13 -7.59 14.72
N LEU A 242 -3.52 -7.69 13.52
CA LEU A 242 -2.13 -7.25 13.28
C LEU A 242 -2.00 -5.75 13.07
N THR A 243 -1.09 -5.10 13.78
CA THR A 243 -0.79 -3.67 13.66
C THR A 243 0.37 -3.41 12.70
N ALA A 244 0.53 -2.16 12.28
CA ALA A 244 1.74 -1.73 11.60
C ALA A 244 2.99 -1.93 12.46
N ASN A 245 2.88 -1.81 13.79
CA ASN A 245 3.98 -2.00 14.73
C ASN A 245 4.46 -3.46 14.79
N ASP A 246 3.55 -4.43 14.64
CA ASP A 246 3.90 -5.85 14.55
C ASP A 246 4.78 -6.13 13.33
N ILE A 247 4.36 -5.62 12.16
CA ILE A 247 5.14 -5.74 10.91
C ILE A 247 6.45 -4.97 11.02
N TYR A 248 6.43 -3.74 11.55
CA TYR A 248 7.62 -2.91 11.73
C TYR A 248 8.69 -3.63 12.56
N SER A 249 8.25 -4.33 13.62
CA SER A 249 9.13 -5.14 14.47
C SER A 249 9.76 -6.31 13.69
N ARG A 250 9.00 -7.00 12.83
CA ARG A 250 9.54 -8.07 11.97
C ARG A 250 10.54 -7.55 10.94
N VAL A 251 10.29 -6.38 10.35
CA VAL A 251 11.24 -5.75 9.41
C VAL A 251 12.60 -5.47 10.08
N ARG A 252 12.59 -5.09 11.36
CA ARG A 252 13.81 -4.82 12.14
C ARG A 252 14.68 -6.04 12.42
N GLU A 253 14.15 -7.25 12.27
CA GLU A 253 14.96 -8.47 12.37
C GLU A 253 15.94 -8.59 11.19
N VAL A 254 15.57 -8.08 10.01
CA VAL A 254 16.41 -8.06 8.81
C VAL A 254 17.24 -6.78 8.73
N ILE A 255 16.66 -5.65 9.13
CA ILE A 255 17.31 -4.33 9.12
C ILE A 255 17.29 -3.78 10.55
N PRO A 256 18.28 -4.10 11.41
CA PRO A 256 18.25 -3.69 12.83
C PRO A 256 18.06 -2.17 13.05
N ASN A 257 18.61 -1.36 12.14
CA ASN A 257 18.51 0.09 12.13
C ASN A 257 17.43 0.61 11.15
N PHE A 258 16.37 -0.16 10.91
CA PHE A 258 15.25 0.27 10.06
C PHE A 258 14.65 1.57 10.61
N GLN A 259 14.38 2.50 9.71
CA GLN A 259 13.85 3.82 10.04
C GLN A 259 12.74 4.17 9.04
N ALA A 260 11.57 4.51 9.59
CA ALA A 260 10.58 5.27 8.86
C ALA A 260 11.00 6.73 8.75
N ASN A 261 10.49 7.44 7.76
CA ASN A 261 10.76 8.85 7.54
C ASN A 261 9.50 9.70 7.43
N ALA A 262 8.36 9.08 7.12
CA ALA A 262 7.08 9.76 7.05
C ALA A 262 5.94 8.84 7.42
N PHE A 263 4.80 9.44 7.74
CA PHE A 263 3.58 8.70 8.01
C PHE A 263 2.33 9.48 7.60
N LEU A 264 1.21 8.75 7.50
CA LEU A 264 -0.14 9.30 7.46
C LEU A 264 -0.88 8.83 8.72
N GLY A 265 -1.51 9.77 9.42
CA GLY A 265 -2.20 9.53 10.70
C GLY A 265 -3.59 8.92 10.55
N GLY A 266 -4.22 8.62 11.68
CA GLY A 266 -5.63 8.25 11.78
C GLY A 266 -6.58 9.45 11.81
N THR A 267 -7.84 9.24 11.40
CA THR A 267 -8.92 10.24 11.51
C THR A 267 -9.40 10.45 12.95
N GLU A 268 -9.29 9.42 13.79
CA GLU A 268 -9.63 9.46 15.21
C GLU A 268 -8.38 9.37 16.10
N VAL A 269 -7.34 8.65 15.66
CA VAL A 269 -6.06 8.51 16.39
C VAL A 269 -4.93 9.17 15.58
N PRO A 270 -4.58 10.44 15.86
CA PRO A 270 -3.73 11.24 14.98
C PRO A 270 -2.30 10.70 14.77
N ASP A 271 -1.78 9.97 15.75
CA ASP A 271 -0.43 9.39 15.76
C ASP A 271 -0.40 7.92 15.31
N ALA A 272 -1.55 7.30 15.03
CA ALA A 272 -1.62 5.96 14.47
C ALA A 272 -0.96 5.92 13.07
N PRO A 273 0.03 5.03 12.83
CA PRO A 273 0.77 4.97 11.57
C PRO A 273 -0.02 4.25 10.48
N LYS A 274 -1.11 4.86 10.00
CA LYS A 274 -1.99 4.29 8.95
C LYS A 274 -1.21 4.01 7.67
N TRP A 275 -0.33 4.93 7.30
CA TRP A 275 0.69 4.68 6.30
C TRP A 275 2.03 4.98 6.93
N LEU A 276 2.97 4.04 6.88
CA LEU A 276 4.33 4.26 7.32
C LEU A 276 5.25 4.13 6.12
N PHE A 277 6.06 5.16 5.88
CA PHE A 277 6.97 5.22 4.74
C PHE A 277 8.41 5.09 5.21
N SER A 278 9.14 4.18 4.58
CA SER A 278 10.59 4.04 4.75
C SER A 278 11.25 4.02 3.38
N ASN A 279 12.19 4.92 3.13
CA ASN A 279 12.96 4.90 1.89
C ASN A 279 14.39 4.45 2.15
N ILE A 280 14.68 3.23 1.72
CA ILE A 280 15.95 2.54 1.91
C ILE A 280 16.89 2.94 0.77
N ILE A 281 18.14 3.27 1.10
CA ILE A 281 19.18 3.66 0.14
C ILE A 281 20.29 2.62 0.15
N GLY A 282 20.58 2.03 -1.01
CA GLY A 282 21.50 0.92 -1.09
C GLY A 282 21.83 0.44 -2.50
N THR A 283 22.51 -0.69 -2.55
CA THR A 283 22.76 -1.53 -3.73
C THR A 283 22.18 -2.91 -3.45
N HIS A 284 22.04 -3.76 -4.48
CA HIS A 284 21.54 -5.13 -4.32
C HIS A 284 22.38 -6.01 -3.37
N THR A 285 23.62 -5.61 -3.05
CA THR A 285 24.49 -6.34 -2.10
C THR A 285 24.64 -5.65 -0.75
N ARG A 286 24.18 -4.40 -0.61
CA ARG A 286 24.48 -3.59 0.58
C ARG A 286 23.53 -2.41 0.74
N VAL A 287 22.89 -2.33 1.89
CA VAL A 287 22.18 -1.14 2.37
C VAL A 287 23.17 -0.16 2.99
N PHE A 288 23.05 1.13 2.66
CA PHE A 288 23.83 2.20 3.28
C PHE A 288 23.07 2.91 4.40
N GLY A 289 21.74 2.96 4.32
CA GLY A 289 20.87 3.56 5.32
C GLY A 289 19.53 3.98 4.73
N HIS A 290 18.93 5.01 5.30
CA HIS A 290 17.60 5.51 4.94
C HIS A 290 17.64 7.00 4.59
N MET A 291 16.64 7.45 3.84
CA MET A 291 16.27 8.86 3.80
C MET A 291 15.51 9.21 5.07
N GLY A 292 15.79 10.34 5.72
CA GLY A 292 15.07 10.79 6.91
C GLY A 292 13.89 11.75 6.63
N PRO A 293 13.21 12.20 7.70
CA PRO A 293 12.02 13.03 7.62
C PRO A 293 12.18 14.38 6.91
N LYS A 294 13.32 15.07 7.12
CA LYS A 294 13.54 16.41 6.53
C LYS A 294 13.84 16.32 5.04
N ALA A 295 14.51 15.25 4.62
CA ALA A 295 14.67 14.96 3.20
C ALA A 295 13.32 14.62 2.53
N MET A 296 12.47 13.81 3.17
CA MET A 296 11.12 13.53 2.66
C MET A 296 10.27 14.80 2.55
N GLU A 297 10.24 15.62 3.60
CA GLU A 297 9.55 16.92 3.64
C GLU A 297 9.99 17.82 2.49
N THR A 298 11.31 17.96 2.29
CA THR A 298 11.88 18.79 1.22
C THR A 298 11.47 18.28 -0.16
N LEU A 299 11.46 16.96 -0.38
CA LEU A 299 11.07 16.38 -1.66
C LEU A 299 9.58 16.56 -1.93
N GLN A 300 8.71 16.28 -0.96
CA GLN A 300 7.26 16.38 -1.15
C GLN A 300 6.83 17.83 -1.35
N ASN A 301 7.27 18.73 -0.46
CA ASN A 301 6.91 20.15 -0.54
C ASN A 301 7.58 20.83 -1.74
N GLY A 302 8.82 20.48 -2.07
CA GLY A 302 9.49 20.99 -3.27
C GLY A 302 8.79 20.54 -4.55
N TYR A 303 8.43 19.26 -4.65
CA TYR A 303 7.69 18.76 -5.81
C TYR A 303 6.32 19.43 -5.92
N HIS A 304 5.60 19.58 -4.80
CA HIS A 304 4.31 20.27 -4.75
C HIS A 304 4.42 21.74 -5.17
N PHE A 305 5.43 22.46 -4.67
CA PHE A 305 5.69 23.85 -5.06
C PHE A 305 5.89 24.02 -6.58
N PHE A 306 6.65 23.12 -7.22
CA PHE A 306 6.96 23.22 -8.66
C PHE A 306 5.93 22.58 -9.59
N LYS A 307 5.13 21.62 -9.11
CA LYS A 307 4.19 20.84 -9.93
C LYS A 307 2.73 20.98 -9.53
N GLY A 308 2.44 21.66 -8.42
CA GLY A 308 1.10 21.86 -7.89
C GLY A 308 0.41 20.58 -7.41
N ARG A 309 1.17 19.50 -7.15
CA ARG A 309 0.68 18.19 -6.71
C ARG A 309 1.78 17.43 -5.95
N PHE A 310 1.41 16.51 -5.07
CA PHE A 310 2.38 15.70 -4.31
C PHE A 310 3.00 14.57 -5.14
N LEU A 311 4.22 14.19 -4.80
CA LEU A 311 4.97 13.17 -5.51
C LEU A 311 4.51 11.77 -5.08
N SER A 312 4.02 10.97 -6.03
CA SER A 312 3.68 9.56 -5.79
C SER A 312 4.82 8.62 -6.18
N PHE A 313 5.26 8.66 -7.43
CA PHE A 313 6.40 7.86 -7.92
C PHE A 313 7.48 8.73 -8.57
N LEU A 314 8.74 8.36 -8.33
CA LEU A 314 9.87 8.90 -9.10
C LEU A 314 9.82 8.37 -10.53
N LYS A 315 10.37 9.13 -11.48
CA LYS A 315 10.61 8.60 -12.84
C LYS A 315 11.53 7.36 -12.75
N PRO A 316 11.31 6.29 -13.53
CA PRO A 316 12.04 5.02 -13.41
C PRO A 316 13.57 5.18 -13.29
N GLY A 317 14.19 6.01 -14.13
CA GLY A 317 15.64 6.22 -14.11
C GLY A 317 16.19 6.98 -12.89
N PHE A 318 15.34 7.59 -12.07
CA PHE A 318 15.76 8.31 -10.85
C PHE A 318 15.92 7.36 -9.66
N TYR A 319 15.24 6.20 -9.66
CA TYR A 319 15.37 5.24 -8.57
C TYR A 319 16.80 4.75 -8.39
N SER A 320 17.59 4.62 -9.47
CA SER A 320 19.01 4.22 -9.40
C SER A 320 19.99 5.39 -9.21
N ARG A 321 19.49 6.58 -8.85
CA ARG A 321 20.27 7.82 -8.69
C ARG A 321 20.14 8.42 -7.28
N ALA A 322 20.04 7.57 -6.26
CA ALA A 322 19.82 8.01 -4.89
C ALA A 322 20.91 8.96 -4.35
N LYS A 323 22.11 8.95 -4.93
CA LYS A 323 23.19 9.92 -4.62
C LYS A 323 22.77 11.38 -4.83
N LEU A 324 21.80 11.65 -5.71
CA LEU A 324 21.24 12.99 -5.92
C LEU A 324 20.57 13.56 -4.66
N LEU A 325 20.23 12.70 -3.69
CA LEU A 325 19.69 13.12 -2.40
C LEU A 325 20.77 13.57 -1.42
N PHE A 326 22.03 13.17 -1.60
CA PHE A 326 23.09 13.44 -0.61
C PHE A 326 23.34 14.91 -0.29
N PRO A 327 23.09 15.90 -1.17
CA PRO A 327 23.10 17.30 -0.75
C PRO A 327 22.13 17.62 0.41
N LEU A 328 21.00 16.91 0.51
CA LEU A 328 20.04 17.05 1.61
C LEU A 328 20.56 16.47 2.94
N ALA A 329 21.70 15.76 2.95
CA ALA A 329 22.35 15.30 4.18
C ALA A 329 22.75 16.44 5.14
N LEU A 330 22.87 17.66 4.63
CA LEU A 330 23.10 18.85 5.44
C LEU A 330 21.89 19.25 6.29
N LEU A 331 20.68 18.87 5.85
CA LEU A 331 19.41 19.20 6.50
C LEU A 331 18.79 17.99 7.21
N ASP A 332 19.19 16.78 6.81
CA ASP A 332 18.61 15.53 7.29
C ASP A 332 19.67 14.62 7.93
N ARG A 333 19.52 14.40 9.25
CA ARG A 333 20.49 13.65 10.07
C ARG A 333 20.63 12.19 9.63
N GLU A 334 19.53 11.52 9.29
CA GLU A 334 19.54 10.11 8.90
C GLU A 334 20.18 9.93 7.52
N LEU A 335 19.86 10.81 6.59
CA LEU A 335 20.51 10.85 5.28
C LEU A 335 22.01 11.20 5.41
N GLY A 336 22.39 12.02 6.40
CA GLY A 336 23.79 12.25 6.77
C GLY A 336 24.51 10.99 7.23
N LYS A 337 23.88 10.13 8.03
CA LYS A 337 24.44 8.81 8.40
C LYS A 337 24.61 7.93 7.16
N THR A 338 23.59 7.89 6.30
CA THR A 338 23.61 7.15 5.03
C THR A 338 24.74 7.60 4.11
N CYS A 339 24.93 8.91 3.96
CA CYS A 339 26.00 9.50 3.16
C CYS A 339 27.38 9.12 3.72
N ARG A 340 27.59 9.22 5.05
CA ARG A 340 28.83 8.78 5.70
C ARG A 340 29.10 7.29 5.50
N ALA A 341 28.09 6.43 5.61
CA ALA A 341 28.21 4.99 5.37
C ALA A 341 28.61 4.68 3.92
N PHE A 342 28.05 5.41 2.96
CA PHE A 342 28.44 5.32 1.55
C PHE A 342 29.88 5.79 1.30
N LEU A 343 30.27 6.95 1.85
CA LEU A 343 31.63 7.49 1.71
C LEU A 343 32.67 6.54 2.34
N TRP A 344 32.36 5.96 3.51
CA TRP A 344 33.21 4.95 4.14
C TRP A 344 33.34 3.68 3.28
N ALA A 345 32.28 3.28 2.59
CA ALA A 345 32.34 2.18 1.63
C ALA A 345 33.23 2.51 0.42
N CYS A 346 33.19 3.76 -0.06
CA CYS A 346 34.08 4.25 -1.12
C CYS A 346 35.54 4.31 -0.66
N PHE A 347 35.80 4.72 0.58
CA PHE A 347 37.14 4.69 1.17
C PHE A 347 37.72 3.27 1.21
N LYS A 348 36.91 2.28 1.62
CA LYS A 348 37.33 0.86 1.64
C LYS A 348 37.48 0.25 0.24
N ASN A 349 36.67 0.69 -0.73
CA ASN A 349 36.73 0.23 -2.11
C ASN A 349 36.32 1.38 -3.06
N PRO A 350 37.29 2.06 -3.71
CA PRO A 350 37.03 3.21 -4.58
C PRO A 350 36.07 2.91 -5.74
N LEU A 351 35.98 1.65 -6.22
CA LEU A 351 35.04 1.27 -7.28
C LEU A 351 33.57 1.44 -6.85
N THR A 352 33.29 1.52 -5.55
CA THR A 352 31.95 1.79 -5.00
C THR A 352 31.39 3.12 -5.48
N LEU A 353 32.25 4.12 -5.75
CA LEU A 353 31.82 5.42 -6.24
C LEU A 353 31.04 5.32 -7.57
N PHE A 354 31.44 4.39 -8.43
CA PHE A 354 30.85 4.17 -9.75
C PHE A 354 29.62 3.26 -9.73
N LYS A 355 29.33 2.59 -8.60
CA LYS A 355 28.12 1.76 -8.48
C LYS A 355 26.87 2.63 -8.53
N LYS A 356 25.81 2.10 -9.16
CA LYS A 356 24.46 2.68 -9.05
C LYS A 356 23.96 2.46 -7.64
N VAL A 357 23.46 3.52 -7.01
CA VAL A 357 22.86 3.47 -5.67
C VAL A 357 21.39 3.75 -5.84
N SER A 358 20.58 2.80 -5.42
CA SER A 358 19.13 2.84 -5.54
C SER A 358 18.47 3.39 -4.29
N ILE A 359 17.28 3.95 -4.47
CA ILE A 359 16.31 4.20 -3.41
C ILE A 359 15.11 3.29 -3.64
N GLN A 360 14.60 2.65 -2.59
CA GLN A 360 13.42 1.79 -2.62
C GLN A 360 12.52 2.16 -1.46
N SER A 361 11.22 2.15 -1.71
CA SER A 361 10.21 2.41 -0.68
C SER A 361 9.73 1.07 -0.09
N LEU A 362 9.80 0.94 1.22
CA LEU A 362 9.09 -0.10 1.96
C LEU A 362 8.00 0.59 2.77
N LEU A 363 6.75 0.24 2.50
CA LEU A 363 5.59 0.82 3.15
C LEU A 363 4.93 -0.22 4.05
N ILE A 364 4.40 0.24 5.18
CA ILE A 364 3.51 -0.56 6.03
C ILE A 364 2.17 0.19 6.06
N LEU A 365 1.10 -0.45 5.58
CA LEU A 365 -0.20 0.19 5.37
C LEU A 365 -1.25 -0.41 6.30
N GLN A 366 -1.47 0.21 7.46
CA GLN A 366 -2.51 -0.25 8.38
C GLN A 366 -3.90 0.10 7.82
N PRO A 367 -4.79 -0.89 7.64
CA PRO A 367 -6.18 -0.62 7.28
C PRO A 367 -6.95 0.09 8.40
N GLN A 368 -8.27 0.18 8.25
CA GLN A 368 -9.11 0.76 9.28
C GLN A 368 -8.99 0.02 10.61
N ASP A 369 -9.07 0.78 11.70
CA ASP A 369 -9.31 0.23 13.04
C ASP A 369 -10.72 0.59 13.49
N VAL A 370 -11.30 -0.23 14.36
CA VAL A 370 -12.55 0.08 15.06
C VAL A 370 -12.20 0.24 16.53
N LEU A 371 -12.40 1.46 17.06
CA LEU A 371 -12.13 1.78 18.45
C LEU A 371 -13.17 1.14 19.37
N PRO A 372 -12.90 0.99 20.69
CA PRO A 372 -13.87 0.42 21.62
C PRO A 372 -15.26 1.08 21.58
N SER A 373 -15.31 2.39 21.29
CA SER A 373 -16.56 3.14 21.11
C SER A 373 -17.38 2.78 19.86
N GLY A 374 -16.83 2.00 18.93
CA GLY A 374 -17.37 1.74 17.59
C GLY A 374 -16.96 2.80 16.57
N LYS A 375 -16.25 3.86 16.98
CA LYS A 375 -15.70 4.81 16.01
C LYS A 375 -14.67 4.14 15.10
N GLN A 376 -14.71 4.49 13.83
CA GLN A 376 -13.81 3.92 12.83
C GLN A 376 -12.66 4.88 12.56
N ASP A 377 -11.44 4.43 12.81
CA ASP A 377 -10.23 5.19 12.59
C ASP A 377 -9.62 4.85 11.23
N LEU A 378 -9.85 5.72 10.26
CA LEU A 378 -9.41 5.61 8.86
C LEU A 378 -8.10 6.38 8.64
N CYS A 379 -7.52 6.28 7.44
CA CYS A 379 -6.38 7.13 7.08
C CYS A 379 -6.84 8.59 6.92
N ASP A 380 -6.28 9.50 7.72
CA ASP A 380 -6.48 10.94 7.57
C ASP A 380 -5.94 11.39 6.20
N GLY A 381 -6.72 12.13 5.41
CA GLY A 381 -6.32 12.49 4.04
C GLY A 381 -6.09 11.28 3.11
N CYS A 382 -6.85 10.19 3.29
CA CYS A 382 -6.69 8.93 2.57
C CYS A 382 -6.43 9.08 1.05
N PRO A 383 -5.36 8.45 0.51
CA PRO A 383 -5.06 8.48 -0.91
C PRO A 383 -5.85 7.40 -1.69
N ASN A 384 -6.37 6.39 -1.00
CA ASN A 384 -7.16 5.29 -1.57
C ASN A 384 -8.61 5.72 -1.83
N LYS A 385 -8.81 6.67 -2.73
CA LYS A 385 -10.13 7.20 -3.10
C LYS A 385 -10.45 6.95 -4.58
N THR A 386 -11.71 6.59 -4.84
CA THR A 386 -12.28 6.33 -6.17
C THR A 386 -13.64 7.03 -6.30
N ILE A 387 -14.20 7.08 -7.50
CA ILE A 387 -15.55 7.58 -7.75
C ILE A 387 -16.53 6.40 -7.77
N HIS A 388 -17.61 6.54 -7.00
CA HIS A 388 -18.76 5.65 -7.03
C HIS A 388 -20.03 6.51 -7.04
N GLU A 389 -20.86 6.37 -8.06
CA GLU A 389 -22.11 7.14 -8.23
C GLU A 389 -21.91 8.66 -8.07
N GLY A 390 -20.83 9.19 -8.65
CA GLY A 390 -20.48 10.61 -8.59
C GLY A 390 -19.93 11.09 -7.24
N LYS A 391 -19.79 10.21 -6.25
CA LYS A 391 -19.22 10.51 -4.93
C LYS A 391 -17.81 9.97 -4.80
N LEU A 392 -16.97 10.70 -4.07
CA LEU A 392 -15.64 10.26 -3.72
C LEU A 392 -15.69 9.34 -2.50
N VAL A 393 -15.35 8.06 -2.68
CA VAL A 393 -15.42 7.03 -1.63
C VAL A 393 -14.06 6.36 -1.40
N SER A 394 -13.87 5.76 -0.23
CA SER A 394 -12.67 4.97 0.05
C SER A 394 -12.71 3.64 -0.70
N MET A 395 -11.66 3.35 -1.46
CA MET A 395 -11.52 2.11 -2.24
C MET A 395 -11.70 0.86 -1.36
N CYS A 396 -11.05 0.83 -0.18
CA CYS A 396 -11.17 -0.29 0.76
C CYS A 396 -12.57 -0.45 1.39
N ARG A 397 -13.48 0.50 1.15
CA ARG A 397 -14.86 0.50 1.66
C ARG A 397 -15.90 0.53 0.55
N VAL A 398 -15.50 0.50 -0.72
CA VAL A 398 -16.42 0.68 -1.86
C VAL A 398 -17.50 -0.40 -1.91
N GLU A 399 -17.18 -1.62 -1.49
CA GLU A 399 -18.13 -2.75 -1.46
C GLU A 399 -19.34 -2.46 -0.54
N GLU A 400 -19.17 -1.65 0.50
CA GLU A 400 -20.27 -1.25 1.37
C GLU A 400 -21.23 -0.28 0.68
N PHE A 401 -20.69 0.70 -0.05
CA PHE A 401 -21.51 1.59 -0.86
C PHE A 401 -22.25 0.82 -1.95
N MET A 402 -21.60 -0.18 -2.55
CA MET A 402 -22.25 -1.04 -3.54
C MET A 402 -23.36 -1.93 -2.94
N ALA A 403 -23.16 -2.45 -1.73
CA ALA A 403 -24.09 -3.38 -1.10
C ALA A 403 -25.26 -2.66 -0.43
N PHE A 404 -25.01 -1.50 0.19
CA PHE A 404 -25.95 -0.82 1.07
C PHE A 404 -26.22 0.65 0.70
N GLY A 405 -25.54 1.18 -0.31
CA GLY A 405 -25.68 2.58 -0.74
C GLY A 405 -25.04 3.60 0.21
N ASP A 406 -24.33 3.16 1.26
CA ASP A 406 -23.62 4.01 2.21
C ASP A 406 -22.53 3.23 2.95
N MET A 407 -21.69 3.95 3.70
CA MET A 407 -20.67 3.35 4.55
C MET A 407 -21.31 2.66 5.77
N VAL A 408 -20.86 1.43 6.07
CA VAL A 408 -21.21 0.71 7.29
C VAL A 408 -20.55 1.39 8.48
N THR A 409 -21.33 1.66 9.52
CA THR A 409 -20.88 2.24 10.79
C THR A 409 -21.00 1.24 11.92
N PHE A 410 -20.13 1.36 12.92
CA PHE A 410 -20.06 0.46 14.07
C PHE A 410 -20.55 1.21 15.32
N ARG A 411 -21.29 0.53 16.18
CA ARG A 411 -21.69 1.05 17.50
C ARG A 411 -21.46 -0.03 18.55
N ALA A 412 -20.90 0.33 19.70
CA ALA A 412 -20.72 -0.63 20.79
C ALA A 412 -22.08 -1.24 21.20
N LYS A 413 -22.08 -2.57 21.42
CA LYS A 413 -23.26 -3.30 21.93
C LYS A 413 -23.62 -2.78 23.32
N GLU A 414 -24.91 -2.59 23.60
CA GLU A 414 -25.41 -2.02 24.86
C GLU A 414 -24.89 -2.78 26.09
N THR A 415 -24.76 -4.10 26.01
CA THR A 415 -24.22 -4.97 27.07
C THR A 415 -22.77 -4.68 27.45
N CYS A 416 -21.97 -4.10 26.54
CA CYS A 416 -20.58 -3.73 26.81
C CYS A 416 -20.44 -2.38 27.53
N MET A 417 -21.46 -1.50 27.45
CA MET A 417 -21.43 -0.21 28.15
C MET A 417 -21.68 -0.36 29.65
N GLU A 418 -22.42 -1.39 30.08
CA GLU A 418 -22.76 -1.62 31.50
C GLU A 418 -21.63 -2.28 32.32
N THR A 419 -20.70 -2.98 31.68
CA THR A 419 -19.69 -3.79 32.39
C THR A 419 -18.36 -3.07 32.63
N GLY A 420 -18.17 -1.86 32.09
CA GLY A 420 -16.93 -1.10 32.27
C GLY A 420 -15.67 -1.85 31.82
N GLN A 421 -15.80 -2.90 30.99
CA GLN A 421 -14.65 -3.62 30.45
C GLN A 421 -13.95 -2.72 29.42
N ALA A 422 -12.98 -1.97 29.92
CA ALA A 422 -12.00 -1.29 29.11
C ALA A 422 -11.29 -2.33 28.23
N TYR A 423 -11.65 -2.36 26.95
CA TYR A 423 -10.80 -2.97 25.93
C TYR A 423 -9.46 -2.24 25.97
N GLY A 424 -8.41 -2.98 26.30
CA GLY A 424 -7.10 -2.45 26.65
C GLY A 424 -6.54 -1.46 25.63
N ASP A 425 -5.81 -0.48 26.17
CA ASP A 425 -5.07 0.55 25.44
C ASP A 425 -4.18 -0.08 24.37
N ALA A 426 -4.70 -0.19 23.15
CA ALA A 426 -3.90 -0.43 21.95
C ALA A 426 -3.63 0.93 21.31
N ALA A 427 -2.66 1.65 21.91
CA ALA A 427 -1.96 2.77 21.28
C ALA A 427 -0.74 2.27 20.51
#